data_AF-A0A2V7F8L2-F1
#
_entry.id   AF-A0A2V7F8L2-F1
#
_cell.length_a   1.000
_cell.length_b   1.000
_cell.length_c   1.000
_cell.angle_alpha   90.00
_cell.angle_beta   90.00
_cell.angle_gamma   90.00
#
_symmetry.space_group_name_H-M   'P 1'
#
loop_
_entity.id
_entity.type
_entity.pdbx_description
1 polymer ?
#
loop_
_entity_poly.entity_id
_entity_poly.type
_entity_poly.pdbx_seq_one_letter_code
_entity_poly.pdbx_strand_id
1 'polypeptide(L)' 'MLKEAGGDALCAACLALACEATLTAMRERIETLLLDHEHFRCGVICGSCGRTVVTIVYRNSP' A
#
# COMPACT_ATOMS: atom_id res chain seq x y z
N MET A 1 -4.24 -3.28 9.27
CA MET A 1 -4.61 -3.24 7.83
C MET A 1 -3.54 -3.73 6.84
N LEU A 2 -2.34 -3.14 6.67
CA LEU A 2 -1.34 -3.69 5.72
C LEU A 2 -0.57 -4.92 6.25
N LYS A 3 -0.40 -5.04 7.57
CA LYS A 3 0.17 -6.24 8.22
C LYS A 3 -0.83 -7.41 8.31
N GLU A 4 -2.11 -7.13 8.14
CA GLU A 4 -3.22 -8.10 8.29
C GLU A 4 -3.75 -8.57 6.93
N ALA A 5 -3.68 -7.72 5.90
CA ALA A 5 -3.82 -8.13 4.51
C ALA A 5 -2.53 -8.86 4.10
N GLY A 6 -2.50 -10.18 4.24
CA GLY A 6 -1.32 -11.01 4.00
C GLY A 6 -0.74 -10.84 2.59
N GLY A 7 0.22 -9.91 2.44
CA GLY A 7 1.00 -9.71 1.22
C GLY A 7 0.25 -9.08 0.03
N ASP A 8 -1.03 -8.70 0.19
CA ASP A 8 -1.78 -8.10 -0.91
C ASP A 8 -1.32 -6.66 -1.20
N ALA A 9 -1.07 -6.41 -2.49
CA ALA A 9 -0.68 -5.10 -2.99
C ALA A 9 -1.89 -4.15 -3.02
N LEU A 10 -1.83 -3.03 -2.30
CA LEU A 10 -2.94 -2.06 -2.26
C LEU A 10 -2.53 -0.70 -2.83
N CYS A 11 -3.40 -0.09 -3.62
CA CYS A 11 -3.18 1.27 -4.12
C CYS A 11 -3.53 2.31 -3.05
N ALA A 12 -2.97 3.51 -3.19
CA ALA A 12 -3.20 4.62 -2.26
C ALA A 12 -4.69 4.95 -2.07
N ALA A 13 -5.53 4.79 -3.10
CA ALA A 13 -6.96 5.06 -3.02
C ALA A 13 -7.71 4.03 -2.17
N CYS A 14 -7.43 2.74 -2.36
CA CYS A 14 -8.03 1.67 -1.54
C CYS A 14 -7.57 1.78 -0.09
N LEU A 15 -6.30 2.13 0.14
CA LEU A 15 -5.77 2.38 1.48
C LEU A 15 -6.40 3.61 2.13
N ALA A 16 -6.53 4.72 1.40
CA ALA A 16 -7.16 5.94 1.90
C ALA A 16 -8.60 5.67 2.31
N LEU A 17 -9.36 4.95 1.48
CA LEU A 17 -10.74 4.57 1.77
C LEU A 17 -10.84 3.74 3.07
N ALA A 18 -10.00 2.72 3.20
CA ALA A 18 -10.10 1.80 4.33
C ALA A 18 -9.50 2.35 5.64
N CYS A 19 -8.59 3.31 5.55
CA CYS A 19 -8.04 4.03 6.71
C CYS A 19 -8.80 5.34 7.02
N GLU A 20 -9.93 5.61 6.35
CA GLU A 20 -10.70 6.86 6.47
C GLU A 20 -9.81 8.11 6.36
N ALA A 21 -8.85 8.07 5.43
CA ALA A 21 -7.87 9.11 5.21
C ALA A 21 -8.06 9.76 3.82
N THR A 22 -7.46 10.92 3.62
CA THR A 22 -7.41 11.54 2.29
C THR A 22 -6.40 10.82 1.40
N LEU A 23 -6.63 10.84 0.08
CA LEU A 23 -5.72 10.24 -0.90
C LEU A 23 -4.33 10.88 -0.84
N THR A 24 -4.25 12.20 -0.65
CA THR A 24 -2.98 12.93 -0.55
C THR A 24 -2.18 12.49 0.67
N ALA A 25 -2.79 12.45 1.85
CA ALA A 25 -2.12 12.00 3.07
C ALA A 25 -1.66 10.54 2.97
N MET A 26 -2.43 9.69 2.28
CA MET A 26 -2.03 8.30 2.07
C MET A 26 -0.84 8.17 1.11
N ARG A 27 -0.76 9.00 0.06
CA ARG A 27 0.38 9.02 -0.86
C ARG A 27 1.68 9.40 -0.14
N GLU A 28 1.65 10.48 0.66
CA GLU A 28 2.81 10.93 1.44
C GLU A 28 3.29 9.84 2.42
N ARG A 29 2.36 9.15 3.08
CA ARG A 29 2.68 8.01 3.95
C ARG A 29 3.30 6.85 3.18
N ILE A 30 2.76 6.50 2.02
CA ILE A 30 3.30 5.43 1.17
C ILE A 30 4.72 5.76 0.71
N GLU A 31 4.96 6.99 0.25
CA GLU A 31 6.29 7.46 -0.14
C GLU A 31 7.28 7.36 1.03
N THR A 32 6.86 7.81 2.21
CA THR A 32 7.68 7.69 3.44
C THR A 32 7.99 6.23 3.76
N LEU A 33 6.99 5.34 3.72
CA LEU A 33 7.17 3.92 4.02
C LEU A 33 8.10 3.21 3.02
N LEU A 34 8.06 3.61 1.75
CA LEU A 34 8.92 3.05 0.70
C LEU A 34 10.37 3.53 0.82
N LEU A 35 10.59 4.73 1.36
CA LEU A 35 11.94 5.27 1.60
C LEU A 35 12.57 4.73 2.88
N ASP A 36 11.78 4.56 3.94
CA ASP A 36 12.28 4.30 5.30
C ASP A 36 12.31 2.81 5.66
N HIS A 37 11.51 1.96 5.01
CA HIS A 37 11.34 0.57 5.41
C HIS A 37 11.59 -0.43 4.27
N GLU A 38 12.65 -1.23 4.42
CA GLU A 38 13.04 -2.32 3.51
C GLU A 38 11.96 -3.40 3.29
N HIS A 39 11.00 -3.49 4.21
CA HIS A 39 9.89 -4.44 4.15
C HIS A 39 8.75 -3.99 3.24
N PHE A 40 8.69 -2.71 2.85
CA PHE A 40 7.70 -2.24 1.89
C PHE A 40 8.27 -2.19 0.48
N ARG A 41 7.49 -2.65 -0.49
CA ARG A 41 7.85 -2.58 -1.91
C ARG A 41 6.70 -2.06 -2.75
N CYS A 42 7.04 -1.49 -3.90
CA CYS A 42 6.06 -1.14 -4.92
C CYS A 42 5.63 -2.36 -5.74
N GLY A 43 4.35 -2.41 -6.07
CA GLY A 43 3.74 -3.27 -7.07
C GLY A 43 2.96 -2.45 -8.10
N VAL A 44 2.30 -3.14 -9.03
CA VAL A 44 1.62 -2.51 -10.17
C VAL A 44 0.14 -2.88 -10.34
N ILE A 45 -0.40 -3.81 -9.53
CA ILE A 45 -1.81 -4.23 -9.58
C ILE A 45 -2.37 -4.20 -8.16
N CYS A 46 -3.53 -3.57 -7.98
CA CYS A 46 -4.19 -3.51 -6.69
C CYS A 46 -5.05 -4.76 -6.46
N GLY A 47 -4.76 -5.54 -5.41
CA GLY A 47 -5.54 -6.72 -5.03
C GLY A 47 -6.98 -6.41 -4.60
N SER A 48 -7.27 -5.17 -4.18
CA SER A 48 -8.62 -4.76 -3.77
C SER A 48 -9.52 -4.33 -4.94
N CYS A 49 -9.01 -3.49 -5.86
CA CYS A 49 -9.82 -2.96 -6.97
C CYS A 49 -9.45 -3.52 -8.35
N GLY A 50 -8.44 -4.39 -8.45
CA GLY A 50 -7.98 -5.01 -9.70
C GLY A 50 -7.33 -4.06 -10.70
N ARG A 51 -7.21 -2.77 -10.39
CA ARG A 51 -6.64 -1.77 -11.30
C ARG A 51 -5.12 -1.89 -11.40
N THR A 52 -4.60 -1.69 -12.61
CA THR A 52 -3.16 -1.49 -12.85
C THR A 52 -2.77 -0.08 -12.43
N VAL A 53 -2.19 0.04 -11.23
CA VAL A 53 -1.78 1.30 -10.60
C VAL A 53 -0.67 1.01 -9.61
N VAL A 54 0.17 2.01 -9.31
CA VAL A 54 1.18 1.90 -8.25
C VAL A 54 0.52 1.49 -6.93
N THR A 55 1.04 0.41 -6.36
CA THR A 55 0.55 -0.19 -5.11
C THR A 55 1.70 -0.40 -4.14
N ILE A 56 1.39 -0.43 -2.85
CA ILE A 56 2.35 -0.79 -1.80
C ILE A 56 2.07 -2.22 -1.33
N VAL A 57 3.13 -3.00 -1.13
CA VAL A 57 3.12 -4.37 -0.63
C VAL A 57 3.97 -4.42 0.63
N TYR A 58 3.46 -5.08 1.68
CA TYR A 58 4.26 -5.43 2.84
C TYR A 58 4.81 -6.86 2.67
N ARG A 59 6.14 -7.00 2.63
CA ARG A 59 6.80 -8.30 2.70
C ARG A 59 7.15 -8.61 4.15
N ASN A 60 6.38 -9.53 4.77
CA ASN A 60 6.90 -10.28 5.90
C ASN A 60 8.05 -11.15 5.38
N SER A 61 9.27 -10.90 5.84
CA SER A 61 10.30 -11.94 5.76
C SER A 61 9.79 -13.14 6.58
N PRO A 62 9.95 -14.39 6.12
CA PRO A 62 9.94 -15.52 7.03
C PRO A 62 11.06 -15.39 8.08
#